data_AF-A0A660YSA6-F1
#
_entry.id   AF-A0A660YSA6-F1
#
_cell.length_a   1.000
_cell.length_b   1.000
_cell.length_c   1.000
_cell.angle_alpha   90.00
_cell.angle_beta   90.00
_cell.angle_gamma   90.00
#
_symmetry.space_group_name_H-M   'P 1'
#
loop_
_entity.id
_entity.type
_entity.pdbx_description
1 polymer ?
#
loop_
_entity_poly.entity_id
_entity_poly.type
_entity_poly.pdbx_seq_one_letter_code
_entity_poly.pdbx_strand_id
1 'polypeptide(L)' 'SQERELSVQWQLGTVDIRIQDKKVWVTKSSCPHKICMRMGKISKAGQMIVCVPNQVVITLRSCHKNLNLDVITR' A
#
# COMPACT_ATOMS: atom_id res chain seq x y z
N SER A 1 -8.35 17.25 0.44
CA SER A 1 -7.35 16.17 0.43
C SER A 1 -7.54 15.33 1.68
N GLN A 2 -7.78 14.01 1.55
CA GLN A 2 -7.91 13.14 2.73
C GLN A 2 -6.52 12.70 3.16
N GLU A 3 -6.08 13.15 4.33
CA GLU A 3 -4.87 12.67 4.97
C GLU A 3 -5.21 11.57 5.97
N ARG A 4 -4.49 10.45 5.91
CA ARG A 4 -4.66 9.33 6.82
C ARG A 4 -3.31 8.76 7.20
N GLU A 5 -3.20 8.37 8.45
CA GLU A 5 -2.10 7.58 8.96
C GLU A 5 -2.63 6.25 9.49
N LEU A 6 -1.94 5.18 9.15
CA LEU A 6 -2.34 3.80 9.42
C LEU A 6 -1.13 3.07 10.00
N SER A 7 -1.24 2.62 11.25
CA SER A 7 -0.23 1.79 11.89
C SER A 7 -0.69 0.35 11.89
N VAL A 8 0.06 -0.51 11.21
CA VAL A 8 -0.19 -1.96 11.16
C VAL A 8 0.82 -2.62 12.09
N GLN A 9 0.32 -3.22 13.17
CA GLN A 9 1.12 -4.00 14.10
C GLN A 9 0.91 -5.48 13.80
N TRP A 10 2.00 -6.21 13.59
CA TRP A 10 1.98 -7.66 13.41
C TRP A 10 3.00 -8.35 14.32
N GLN A 11 2.97 -9.68 14.37
CA GLN A 11 3.81 -10.53 15.23
C GLN A 11 5.31 -10.22 15.12
N LEU A 12 5.78 -9.77 13.95
CA LEU A 12 7.20 -9.50 13.66
C LEU A 12 7.56 -8.01 13.72
N GLY A 13 6.59 -7.12 13.95
CA GLY A 13 6.84 -5.69 14.11
C GLY A 13 5.74 -4.78 13.55
N THR A 14 6.03 -3.48 13.63
CA THR A 14 5.10 -2.41 13.23
C THR A 14 5.52 -1.78 11.90
N VAL A 15 4.53 -1.43 11.08
CA VAL A 15 4.68 -0.64 9.85
C VAL A 15 3.68 0.52 9.90
N ASP A 16 4.20 1.75 9.85
CA ASP A 16 3.40 2.97 9.79
C ASP A 16 3.33 3.46 8.34
N ILE A 17 2.11 3.68 7.88
CA ILE A 17 1.77 4.01 6.49
C ILE A 17 1.06 5.35 6.49
N ARG A 18 1.50 6.27 5.63
CA ARG A 18 0.87 7.57 5.45
C ARG A 18 0.29 7.70 4.05
N ILE A 19 -0.93 8.24 4.00
CA ILE A 19 -1.69 8.52 2.79
C ILE A 19 -1.96 10.02 2.78
N GLN A 20 -1.38 10.72 1.81
CA GLN A 20 -1.52 12.18 1.67
C GLN A 20 -1.35 12.53 0.19
N ASP A 21 -2.09 13.51 -0.32
CA ASP A 21 -1.99 13.99 -1.72
C ASP A 21 -2.04 12.88 -2.78
N LYS A 22 -2.93 11.89 -2.58
CA LYS A 22 -3.06 10.70 -3.45
C LYS A 22 -1.78 9.87 -3.56
N LYS A 23 -0.87 10.02 -2.61
CA LYS A 23 0.37 9.25 -2.48
C LYS A 23 0.31 8.40 -1.21
N VAL A 24 0.93 7.23 -1.28
CA VAL A 24 1.04 6.30 -0.15
C VAL A 24 2.52 5.97 0.05
N TRP A 25 2.98 5.93 1.30
CA TRP A 25 4.34 5.50 1.62
C TRP A 25 4.43 5.00 3.06
N VAL A 26 5.50 4.26 3.34
CA VAL A 26 5.84 3.83 4.71
C VAL A 26 6.68 4.92 5.37
N THR A 27 6.19 5.49 6.46
CA THR A 27 6.90 6.51 7.25
C THR A 27 7.84 5.88 8.26
N LYS A 28 7.47 4.73 8.83
CA LYS A 28 8.26 4.00 9.82
C LYS A 28 8.04 2.51 9.67
N SER A 29 9.09 1.73 9.91
CA SER A 29 9.02 0.28 9.94
C SER A 29 9.98 -0.25 10.99
N SER A 30 9.62 -1.33 11.69
CA SER A 30 10.52 -2.01 12.62
C SER A 30 11.63 -2.81 11.92
N CYS A 31 11.50 -3.11 10.62
CA CYS A 31 12.41 -4.02 9.93
C CYS A 31 13.85 -3.47 9.83
N PRO A 32 14.90 -4.31 9.83
CA PRO A 32 16.30 -3.86 9.81
C PRO A 32 16.70 -3.25 8.47
N HIS A 33 16.18 -3.79 7.36
CA HIS A 33 16.60 -3.36 6.03
C HIS A 33 15.99 -2.04 5.57
N LYS A 34 14.90 -1.58 6.20
CA LYS A 34 14.16 -0.34 5.87
C LYS A 34 13.87 -0.17 4.35
N ILE A 35 13.80 -1.26 3.58
CA ILE A 35 13.63 -1.21 2.12
C ILE A 35 12.29 -0.55 1.77
N CYS A 36 11.22 -0.91 2.48
CA CYS A 36 9.89 -0.34 2.30
C CYS A 36 9.84 1.19 2.49
N MET A 37 10.70 1.76 3.35
CA MET A 37 10.83 3.20 3.52
C MET A 37 11.62 3.83 2.37
N ARG A 38 12.68 3.16 1.90
CA ARG A 38 13.50 3.61 0.77
C ARG A 38 12.77 3.58 -0.58
N MET A 39 11.75 2.74 -0.73
CA MET A 39 10.87 2.72 -1.92
C MET A 39 10.13 4.05 -2.14
N GLY A 40 9.96 4.87 -1.09
CA GLY A 40 9.38 6.20 -1.20
C GLY A 40 7.87 6.20 -1.47
N LYS A 41 7.40 7.27 -2.13
CA LYS A 41 5.98 7.54 -2.35
C LYS A 41 5.47 6.89 -3.63
N ILE A 42 4.48 6.01 -3.51
CA ILE A 42 3.75 5.44 -4.65
C ILE A 42 2.44 6.20 -4.88
N SER A 43 2.03 6.34 -6.13
CA SER A 43 0.80 7.07 -6.51
C SER A 43 0.06 6.50 -7.73
N LYS A 44 0.66 5.57 -8.46
CA LYS A 44 0.08 4.95 -9.65
C LYS A 44 -0.42 3.55 -9.32
N ALA A 45 -1.54 3.17 -9.95
CA ALA A 45 -2.03 1.80 -9.87
C ALA A 45 -0.98 0.81 -10.41
N GLY A 46 -0.88 -0.36 -9.78
CA GLY A 46 0.13 -1.38 -10.07
C GLY A 46 1.45 -1.19 -9.33
N GLN A 47 1.70 -0.02 -8.72
CA GLN A 47 2.84 0.14 -7.82
C GLN A 47 2.59 -0.58 -6.49
N MET A 48 3.68 -1.11 -5.91
CA MET A 48 3.64 -1.82 -4.65
C MET A 48 4.83 -1.46 -3.75
N ILE A 49 4.63 -1.60 -2.44
CA ILE A 49 5.67 -1.54 -1.42
C ILE A 49 5.67 -2.87 -0.68
N VAL A 50 6.84 -3.51 -0.58
CA VAL A 50 7.01 -4.82 0.05
C VAL A 50 7.93 -4.72 1.25
N CYS A 51 7.51 -5.29 2.37
CA CYS A 51 8.31 -5.46 3.57
C CYS A 51 8.41 -6.95 3.90
N VAL A 52 9.41 -7.63 3.33
CA VAL A 52 9.59 -9.09 3.51
C VAL A 52 9.70 -9.49 5.00
N PRO A 53 10.51 -8.83 5.85
CA PRO A 53 10.64 -9.25 7.26
C PRO A 53 9.34 -9.10 8.06
N ASN A 54 8.54 -8.08 7.77
CA ASN A 54 7.28 -7.85 8.47
C ASN A 54 6.08 -8.53 7.78
N GLN A 55 6.31 -9.22 6.65
CA GLN A 55 5.28 -9.86 5.82
C GLN A 55 4.15 -8.90 5.39
N VAL A 56 4.48 -7.63 5.14
CA VAL A 56 3.51 -6.60 4.71
C VAL A 56 3.68 -6.31 3.23
N VAL A 57 2.58 -6.31 2.48
CA VAL A 57 2.51 -5.90 1.08
C VAL A 57 1.45 -4.82 0.91
N ILE A 58 1.86 -3.65 0.44
CA ILE A 58 0.97 -2.53 0.14
C ILE A 58 0.88 -2.42 -1.38
N THR A 59 -0.32 -2.49 -1.95
CA THR A 59 -0.53 -2.39 -3.40
C THR A 59 -1.53 -1.29 -3.70
N LEU A 60 -1.17 -0.36 -4.59
CA LEU A 60 -2.12 0.60 -5.14
C LEU A 60 -2.91 -0.08 -6.26
N ARG A 61 -4.21 -0.27 -6.03
CA ARG A 61 -5.14 -0.78 -7.05
C ARG A 61 -6.02 0.37 -7.54
N SER A 62 -6.27 0.39 -8.85
CA SER A 62 -7.33 1.24 -9.39
C SER A 62 -8.66 0.58 -9.05
N CYS A 63 -9.54 1.29 -8.34
CA CYS A 63 -10.92 0.83 -8.19
C CYS A 63 -11.69 1.20 -9.45
N HIS A 64 -11.64 0.33 -10.46
CA HIS A 64 -12.73 0.32 -11.45
C HIS A 64 -13.97 -0.18 -10.72
N LYS A 65 -14.86 0.74 -10.29
CA LYS A 65 -16.27 0.40 -10.15
C LYS A 65 -16.83 0.18 -11.56
N ASN A 66 -16.54 -0.97 -12.13
CA ASN A 66 -17.38 -1.52 -13.18
C ASN A 66 -18.55 -2.15 -12.40
N LEU A 67 -19.68 -1.44 -12.25
CA LEU A 67 -20.76 -1.33 -13.24
C LEU A 67 -20.99 -2.69 -13.88
N ASN A 68 -22.14 -3.31 -13.58
CA ASN A 68 -22.61 -4.60 -14.08
C ASN A 68 -21.84 -5.06 -15.33
N LEU A 69 -20.99 -6.07 -15.19
CA LEU A 69 -20.44 -6.80 -16.31
C LEU A 69 -21.59 -7.66 -16.87
N ASP A 70 -22.27 -7.12 -17.87
CA ASP A 70 -23.25 -7.86 -18.66
C ASP A 70 -22.54 -8.83 -19.63
N VAL A 71 -23.07 -10.05 -19.63
CA VAL A 71 -22.74 -11.25 -20.41
C VAL A 71 -23.12 -11.08 -21.91
N ILE A 72 -22.54 -11.86 -22.83
CA ILE A 72 -23.22 -12.62 -23.92
C ILE A 72 -22.22 -13.49 -24.74
N THR A 73 -22.70 -14.71 -25.03
CA THR A 73 -22.18 -15.92 -25.73
C THR A 73 -21.70 -15.78 -27.18
N ARG A 74 -20.87 -16.74 -27.63
CA ARG A 74 -21.06 -17.46 -28.90
C ARG A 74 -20.79 -18.95 -28.75
#